data_AF-A0A353GGW7-F1
#
_entry.id   AF-A0A353GGW7-F1
#
_cell.length_a   1.000
_cell.length_b   1.000
_cell.length_c   1.000
_cell.angle_alpha   90.00
_cell.angle_beta   90.00
_cell.angle_gamma   90.00
#
_symmetry.space_group_name_H-M   'P 1'
#
loop_
_entity.id
_entity.type
_entity.pdbx_description
1 polymer ?
#
loop_
_entity_poly.entity_id
_entity_poly.type
_entity_poly.pdbx_seq_one_letter_code
_entity_poly.pdbx_strand_id
1 'polypeptide(L)'
;VQRLETRGFAYAVEGDVYFRVSNFADYGKLSGRKIDDLLSGARVEVSAKKEHPADFVLWKAAKPGEPSWESPWGRGRPGWHLECSVMAMDLLGDTFDIHMGGNDLIFPHHENE
;
A
#
# COMPACT_ATOMS: atom_id res chain seq x y z
N VAL A 1 1.10 9.95 0.38
CA VAL A 1 2.34 9.29 0.89
C VAL A 1 3.00 10.07 2.03
N GLN A 2 3.46 11.31 1.85
CA GLN A 2 4.16 12.07 2.92
C GLN A 2 3.43 12.06 4.28
N ARG A 3 2.10 12.23 4.28
CA ARG A 3 1.27 12.14 5.51
C ARG A 3 1.44 10.81 6.26
N LEU A 4 1.57 9.70 5.55
CA LEU A 4 1.76 8.37 6.13
C LEU A 4 3.18 8.21 6.70
N GLU A 5 4.20 8.73 6.00
CA GLU A 5 5.57 8.73 6.50
C GLU A 5 5.71 9.56 7.78
N THR A 6 5.17 10.79 7.80
CA THR A 6 5.18 11.66 8.99
C THR A 6 4.51 10.99 10.20
N ARG A 7 3.51 10.14 9.97
CA ARG A 7 2.81 9.40 11.01
C ARG A 7 3.46 8.05 11.36
N GLY A 8 4.57 7.68 10.71
CA GLY A 8 5.27 6.42 10.96
C GLY A 8 4.66 5.18 10.31
N PHE A 9 3.68 5.34 9.41
CA PHE A 9 3.02 4.23 8.69
C PHE A 9 3.67 3.92 7.34
N ALA A 10 4.65 4.70 6.90
CA ALA A 10 5.36 4.45 5.66
C ALA A 10 6.87 4.67 5.82
N TYR A 11 7.64 4.08 4.92
CA TYR A 11 9.09 4.25 4.84
C TYR A 11 9.59 4.17 3.41
N ALA A 12 10.59 5.00 3.10
CA ALA A 12 11.26 5.01 1.81
C ALA A 12 12.54 4.16 1.84
N VAL A 13 12.79 3.43 0.76
CA VAL A 13 13.99 2.61 0.57
C VAL A 13 14.31 2.53 -0.92
N GLU A 14 15.49 3.01 -1.31
CA GLU A 14 15.96 2.97 -2.71
C GLU A 14 14.95 3.55 -3.73
N GLY A 15 14.27 4.64 -3.36
CA GLY A 15 13.27 5.33 -4.20
C GLY A 15 11.88 4.70 -4.20
N ASP A 16 11.71 3.49 -3.66
CA ASP A 16 10.40 2.92 -3.36
C ASP A 16 9.90 3.48 -2.02
N VAL A 17 8.58 3.56 -1.84
CA VAL A 17 7.95 3.83 -0.55
C VAL A 17 6.95 2.74 -0.24
N TYR A 18 7.04 2.17 0.95
CA TYR A 18 6.20 1.08 1.42
C TYR A 18 5.30 1.53 2.58
N PHE A 19 4.12 0.94 2.67
CA PHE A 19 3.28 0.99 3.87
C PHE A 19 3.73 -0.08 4.85
N ARG A 20 3.90 0.31 6.12
CA ARG A 20 4.33 -0.55 7.23
C ARG A 20 3.11 -1.19 7.88
N VAL A 21 2.77 -2.40 7.44
CA VAL A 21 1.58 -3.14 7.93
C VAL A 21 1.66 -3.41 9.43
N SER A 22 2.85 -3.69 9.95
CA SER A 22 3.08 -3.96 11.38
C SER A 22 2.72 -2.79 12.30
N ASN A 23 2.68 -1.54 11.79
CA ASN A 23 2.29 -0.37 12.57
C ASN A 23 0.77 -0.14 12.60
N PHE A 24 -0.02 -0.90 11.83
CA PHE A 24 -1.47 -0.78 11.79
C PHE A 24 -2.15 -1.96 12.48
N ALA A 25 -2.56 -1.76 13.74
CA ALA A 25 -3.08 -2.82 14.61
C ALA A 25 -4.36 -3.50 14.07
N ASP A 26 -5.16 -2.77 13.29
CA ASP A 26 -6.44 -3.23 12.73
C ASP A 26 -6.28 -3.87 11.33
N TYR A 27 -5.06 -4.10 10.85
CA TYR A 27 -4.85 -4.71 9.52
C TYR A 27 -5.43 -6.13 9.45
N GLY A 28 -6.20 -6.41 8.40
CA GLY A 28 -6.87 -7.70 8.22
C GLY A 28 -8.32 -7.73 8.71
N LYS A 29 -8.83 -6.61 9.24
CA LYS A 29 -10.19 -6.50 9.79
C LYS A 29 -11.28 -6.69 8.74
N LEU A 30 -11.06 -6.27 7.49
CA LEU A 30 -12.05 -6.42 6.42
C LEU A 30 -12.10 -7.86 5.91
N SER A 31 -10.95 -8.45 5.64
CA SER A 31 -10.80 -9.80 5.07
C SER A 31 -10.88 -10.92 6.10
N GLY A 32 -10.74 -10.60 7.39
CA GLY A 32 -10.66 -11.56 8.49
C GLY A 32 -9.34 -12.34 8.54
N ARG A 33 -8.33 -11.93 7.77
CA ARG A 33 -7.02 -12.60 7.70
C ARG A 33 -6.08 -12.06 8.77
N LYS A 34 -5.36 -12.94 9.47
CA LYS A 34 -4.29 -12.51 10.38
C LYS A 34 -3.00 -12.27 9.59
N ILE A 35 -2.20 -11.28 10.02
CA ILE A 35 -0.89 -11.00 9.42
C ILE A 35 -0.01 -12.27 9.37
N ASP A 36 -0.03 -13.07 10.43
CA ASP A 36 0.74 -14.32 10.51
C ASP A 36 0.34 -15.34 9.43
N ASP A 37 -0.94 -15.40 9.08
CA ASP A 37 -1.44 -16.31 8.03
C ASP A 37 -0.97 -15.85 6.64
N LEU A 38 -0.81 -14.53 6.44
CA LEU A 38 -0.32 -13.96 5.18
C LEU A 38 1.15 -14.32 4.91
N LEU A 39 1.96 -14.44 5.97
CA LEU A 39 3.36 -14.85 5.90
C LEU A 39 3.51 -16.30 5.41
N SER A 40 2.59 -17.18 5.81
CA SER A 40 2.63 -18.61 5.44
C SER A 40 2.32 -18.86 3.95
N GLY A 41 1.56 -17.95 3.31
CA GLY A 41 1.16 -18.05 1.90
C GLY A 41 2.10 -17.34 0.92
N ALA A 42 3.04 -16.53 1.41
CA ALA A 42 3.98 -15.78 0.59
C ALA A 42 5.01 -16.72 -0.08
N ARG A 43 4.60 -17.36 -1.18
CA ARG A 43 5.47 -18.19 -2.05
C ARG A 43 6.47 -17.38 -2.89
N VAL A 44 6.48 -16.06 -2.75
CA VAL A 44 7.30 -15.13 -3.53
C VAL A 44 8.46 -14.65 -2.67
N GLU A 45 9.67 -14.61 -3.24
CA GLU A 45 10.84 -14.00 -2.59
C GLU A 45 10.46 -12.64 -2.02
N VAL A 46 10.45 -12.55 -0.69
CA VAL A 46 10.24 -11.29 0.00
C VAL A 46 11.37 -10.38 -0.43
N SER A 47 11.02 -9.28 -1.11
CA SER A 47 12.00 -8.28 -1.48
C SER A 47 12.77 -7.86 -0.23
N ALA A 48 14.11 -7.95 -0.26
CA ALA A 48 14.99 -7.57 0.85
C ALA A 48 14.83 -6.10 1.27
N LYS A 49 14.10 -5.29 0.49
CA LYS A 49 13.76 -3.90 0.77
C LYS A 49 12.68 -3.75 1.84
N LYS A 50 11.84 -4.77 2.04
CA LYS A 50 10.71 -4.68 2.95
C LYS A 50 11.15 -4.99 4.39
N GLU A 51 10.76 -4.13 5.33
CA GLU A 51 10.88 -4.40 6.76
C GLU A 51 9.98 -5.57 7.20
N HIS A 52 8.80 -5.70 6.59
CA HIS A 52 7.89 -6.81 6.82
C HIS A 52 7.35 -7.38 5.50
N PRO A 53 7.21 -8.72 5.33
CA PRO A 53 6.79 -9.31 4.04
C PRO A 53 5.43 -8.83 3.52
N ALA A 54 4.50 -8.52 4.44
CA ALA A 54 3.17 -7.99 4.13
C ALA A 54 3.17 -6.52 3.69
N ASP A 55 4.28 -5.78 3.86
CA ASP A 55 4.35 -4.37 3.47
C ASP A 55 4.12 -4.23 1.97
N PHE A 56 3.32 -3.24 1.58
CA PHE A 56 2.94 -3.02 0.19
C PHE A 56 3.40 -1.65 -0.29
N VAL A 57 3.57 -1.53 -1.61
CA VAL A 57 4.11 -0.33 -2.23
C VAL A 57 3.06 0.78 -2.25
N LEU A 58 3.44 1.96 -1.78
CA LEU A 58 2.70 3.22 -1.93
C LEU A 58 3.23 4.03 -3.13
N TRP A 59 4.54 3.95 -3.37
CA TRP A 59 5.24 4.58 -4.49
C TRP A 59 6.33 3.66 -5.01
N LYS A 60 6.35 3.39 -6.32
CA LYS A 60 7.33 2.51 -6.96
C LYS A 60 8.33 3.35 -7.74
N ALA A 61 9.63 3.21 -7.46
CA ALA A 61 10.68 3.77 -8.27
C ALA A 61 10.57 3.24 -9.72
N ALA A 62 10.68 4.15 -10.68
CA ALA A 62 10.54 3.79 -12.09
C ALA A 62 11.81 3.12 -12.63
N LYS A 63 11.64 2.07 -13.43
CA LYS A 63 12.75 1.52 -14.23
C LYS A 63 12.96 2.35 -15.49
N PRO A 64 14.15 2.27 -16.12
CA PRO A 64 14.40 2.93 -17.40
C PRO A 64 13.34 2.55 -18.44
N GLY A 65 12.70 3.56 -19.04
CA GLY A 65 11.65 3.39 -20.04
C GLY A 65 10.23 3.24 -19.49
N GLU A 66 10.03 3.18 -18.17
CA GLU A 66 8.68 3.18 -17.58
C GLU A 66 8.11 4.61 -17.48
N PRO A 67 6.77 4.78 -17.64
CA PRO A 67 6.10 6.03 -17.31
C PRO A 67 6.38 6.41 -15.85
N SER A 68 6.70 7.68 -15.62
CA SER A 68 7.09 8.17 -14.30
C SER A 68 6.78 9.63 -14.07
N TRP A 69 6.54 9.98 -12.81
CA TRP A 69 6.32 11.34 -12.32
C TRP A 69 7.40 11.69 -11.30
N GLU A 70 7.67 13.00 -11.17
CA GLU A 70 8.59 13.50 -10.16
C GLU A 70 7.95 13.47 -8.78
N SER A 71 8.74 13.14 -7.76
CA SER A 71 8.30 13.09 -6.37
C SER A 71 9.49 13.33 -5.44
N PRO A 72 9.26 13.56 -4.13
CA PRO A 72 10.31 13.64 -3.13
C PRO A 72 11.23 12.41 -3.05
N TRP A 73 10.77 11.24 -3.50
CA TRP A 73 11.54 9.98 -3.51
C TRP A 73 12.17 9.68 -4.87
N GLY A 74 12.17 10.65 -5.78
CA GLY A 74 12.64 10.49 -7.15
C GLY A 74 11.53 10.11 -8.14
N ARG A 75 11.94 9.72 -9.36
CA ARG A 75 10.99 9.38 -10.41
C ARG A 75 10.35 8.02 -10.16
N GLY A 76 9.04 7.96 -10.25
CA GLY A 76 8.29 6.75 -9.96
C GLY A 76 6.83 6.84 -10.35
N ARG A 77 6.03 5.93 -9.82
CA ARG A 77 4.59 5.84 -10.05
C ARG A 77 3.86 5.37 -8.78
N PRO A 78 2.56 5.65 -8.65
CA PRO A 78 1.79 5.17 -7.51
C PRO A 78 1.79 3.64 -7.40
N GLY A 79 1.64 3.16 -6.16
CA GLY A 79 1.29 1.78 -5.87
C GLY A 79 -0.20 1.53 -6.08
N TRP A 80 -0.54 0.29 -6.44
CA TRP A 80 -1.88 -0.11 -6.88
C TRP A 80 -3.02 0.32 -5.93
N HIS A 81 -2.84 0.14 -4.62
CA HIS A 81 -3.90 0.40 -3.63
C HIS A 81 -4.12 1.89 -3.35
N LEU A 82 -3.05 2.69 -3.40
CA LEU A 82 -3.08 4.07 -2.95
C LEU A 82 -3.92 4.99 -3.87
N GLU A 83 -4.02 4.65 -5.15
CA GLU A 83 -4.78 5.44 -6.13
C GLU A 83 -6.26 5.54 -5.73
N CYS A 84 -6.88 4.43 -5.35
CA CYS A 84 -8.28 4.38 -4.91
C CYS A 84 -8.49 5.19 -3.62
N SER A 85 -7.66 5.01 -2.60
CA SER A 85 -7.79 5.77 -1.34
C SER A 85 -7.72 7.27 -1.58
N VAL A 86 -6.73 7.75 -2.35
CA VAL A 86 -6.52 9.18 -2.55
C VAL A 86 -7.64 9.81 -3.39
N MET A 87 -8.04 9.16 -4.49
CA MET A 87 -9.13 9.69 -5.33
C MET A 87 -10.48 9.65 -4.62
N ALA A 88 -10.78 8.58 -3.89
CA ALA A 88 -12.04 8.48 -3.13
C ALA A 88 -12.11 9.54 -2.03
N MET A 89 -11.03 9.75 -1.27
CA MET A 89 -10.99 10.79 -0.23
C MET A 89 -11.11 12.21 -0.82
N ASP A 90 -10.52 12.48 -1.97
CA ASP A 90 -10.59 13.79 -2.63
C ASP A 90 -12.01 14.09 -3.16
N LEU A 91 -12.68 13.09 -3.75
CA LEU A 91 -13.99 13.26 -4.37
C LEU A 91 -15.17 13.10 -3.41
N LEU A 92 -15.06 12.20 -2.43
CA LEU A 92 -16.16 11.78 -1.55
C LEU A 92 -15.93 12.19 -0.08
N GLY A 93 -14.71 12.62 0.26
CA GLY A 93 -14.31 12.97 1.63
C GLY A 93 -13.73 11.79 2.40
N ASP A 94 -13.27 12.08 3.64
CA ASP A 94 -12.62 11.10 4.52
C ASP A 94 -13.58 9.96 4.99
N THR A 95 -14.89 10.12 4.83
CA THR A 95 -15.90 9.12 5.18
C THR A 95 -17.08 9.24 4.23
N PHE A 96 -17.52 8.10 3.68
CA PHE A 96 -18.64 8.00 2.74
C PHE A 96 -19.41 6.68 2.97
N ASP A 97 -20.60 6.56 2.37
CA ASP A 97 -21.57 5.54 2.77
C ASP A 97 -21.23 4.11 2.34
N ILE A 98 -20.82 3.91 1.07
CA ILE A 98 -20.67 2.57 0.48
C ILE A 98 -19.42 2.51 -0.39
N HIS A 99 -18.51 1.61 -0.04
CA HIS A 99 -17.37 1.18 -0.86
C HIS A 99 -17.65 -0.24 -1.39
N MET A 100 -17.62 -0.44 -2.71
CA MET A 100 -17.94 -1.72 -3.34
C MET A 100 -16.89 -2.16 -4.36
N GLY A 101 -16.83 -3.46 -4.61
CA GLY A 101 -15.97 -4.08 -5.62
C GLY A 101 -16.23 -5.58 -5.73
N GLY A 102 -15.44 -6.27 -6.55
CA GLY A 102 -15.50 -7.74 -6.64
C GLY A 102 -15.06 -8.43 -5.35
N ASN A 103 -15.46 -9.70 -5.16
CA ASN A 103 -15.07 -10.49 -3.98
C ASN A 103 -13.53 -10.66 -3.92
N ASP A 104 -12.90 -10.77 -5.08
CA ASP A 104 -11.45 -10.81 -5.25
C ASP A 104 -10.74 -9.55 -4.75
N LEU A 105 -11.42 -8.40 -4.67
CA LEU A 105 -10.85 -7.15 -4.18
C LEU A 105 -10.85 -7.04 -2.66
N ILE A 106 -11.58 -7.90 -1.93
CA ILE A 106 -11.57 -7.90 -0.46
C ILE A 106 -10.13 -7.95 0.09
N PHE A 107 -9.28 -8.80 -0.51
CA PHE A 107 -7.87 -8.86 -0.17
C PHE A 107 -7.00 -9.15 -1.41
N PRO A 108 -5.88 -8.43 -1.61
CA PRO A 108 -5.35 -7.40 -0.71
C PRO A 108 -5.89 -5.99 -0.99
N HIS A 109 -6.73 -5.78 -2.01
CA HIS A 109 -7.00 -4.44 -2.53
C HIS A 109 -7.72 -3.53 -1.51
N HIS A 110 -8.97 -3.81 -1.17
CA HIS A 110 -9.74 -2.99 -0.22
C HIS A 110 -9.17 -3.01 1.20
N GLU A 111 -8.45 -4.06 1.60
CA GLU A 111 -7.76 -4.09 2.91
C GLU A 111 -6.57 -3.11 2.96
N ASN A 112 -5.97 -2.81 1.80
CA ASN A 112 -4.83 -1.90 1.68
C ASN A 112 -5.24 -0.45 1.33
N GLU A 113 -6.53 -0.20 1.15
CA GLU A 113 -7.09 1.13 0.90
C GLU A 113 -7.31 1.94 2.18
#